data_AF-A0A3D3VT30-F1
#
_entry.id   AF-A0A3D3VT30-F1
#
_cell.length_a   1.000
_cell.length_b   1.000
_cell.length_c   1.000
_cell.angle_alpha   90.00
_cell.angle_beta   90.00
_cell.angle_gamma   90.00
#
_symmetry.space_group_name_H-M   'P 1'
#
loop_
_entity.id
_entity.type
_entity.pdbx_description
1 polymer ?
#
loop_
_entity_poly.entity_id
_entity_poly.type
_entity_poly.pdbx_seq_one_letter_code
_entity_poly.pdbx_strand_id
1 'polypeptide(L)'
;MSSDRISLLTRLNVWRAIMMVSMVVLVVALLRLQVLQSDLYVNLAARNRLRLVRMPPARGRILDVNGTVLATNVQTFDLMVYPLDLQDKETAEEVSRFLKARGIPLEVEQMLARVRKEFTVPYRAVTLLPNLTLAQLSSLVSDPDFPRQLVPVPVWRRVYPAGPLVAHVLGYVGEVTREELERYSPGDYRGGDYVGKGGVEEFYESVLRGTPGQEAIEVDARGRKVKRIG
;
A
#
# COMPACT_ATOMS: atom_id res chain seq x y z
N MET A 1 35.04 -22.51 -63.88
CA MET A 1 34.54 -21.27 -63.23
C MET A 1 33.02 -21.19 -63.11
N SER A 2 32.20 -21.95 -63.86
CA SER A 2 30.73 -21.94 -63.72
C SER A 2 30.20 -22.80 -62.57
N SER A 3 30.83 -23.95 -62.28
CA SER A 3 30.40 -24.90 -61.24
C SER A 3 30.48 -24.34 -59.81
N ASP A 4 31.53 -23.59 -59.47
CA ASP A 4 31.72 -23.02 -58.12
C ASP A 4 30.70 -21.91 -57.82
N ARG A 5 30.26 -21.16 -58.84
CA ARG A 5 29.21 -20.15 -58.67
C ARG A 5 27.86 -20.80 -58.39
N ILE A 6 27.56 -21.92 -59.04
CA ILE A 6 26.30 -22.66 -58.84
C ILE A 6 26.25 -23.24 -57.41
N SER A 7 27.34 -23.83 -56.91
CA SER A 7 27.37 -24.39 -55.55
C SER A 7 27.28 -23.32 -54.46
N LEU A 8 27.89 -22.15 -54.66
CA LEU A 8 27.78 -21.00 -53.75
C LEU A 8 26.36 -20.42 -53.71
N LEU A 9 25.70 -20.28 -54.87
CA LEU A 9 24.31 -19.78 -54.93
C LEU A 9 23.32 -20.76 -54.27
N THR A 10 23.51 -22.07 -54.43
CA THR A 10 22.68 -23.08 -53.77
C THR A 10 22.81 -23.01 -52.24
N ARG A 11 24.04 -22.89 -51.72
CA ARG A 11 24.28 -22.73 -50.27
C ARG A 11 23.65 -21.45 -49.72
N LEU A 12 23.78 -20.33 -50.45
CA LEU A 12 23.17 -19.06 -50.07
C LEU A 12 21.64 -19.16 -50.01
N ASN A 13 21.02 -19.84 -50.97
CA ASN A 13 19.56 -20.04 -51.00
C ASN A 13 19.08 -20.93 -49.85
N VAL A 14 19.86 -21.94 -49.45
CA VAL A 14 19.56 -22.75 -48.26
C VAL A 14 19.59 -21.90 -46.99
N TRP A 15 20.62 -21.07 -46.79
CA TRP A 15 20.69 -20.16 -45.65
C TRP A 15 19.55 -19.13 -45.63
N ARG A 16 19.19 -18.57 -46.79
CA ARG A 16 18.03 -17.69 -46.93
C ARG A 16 16.72 -18.39 -46.56
N ALA A 17 16.54 -19.64 -47.00
CA ALA A 17 15.36 -20.42 -46.67
C ALA A 17 15.29 -20.69 -45.16
N ILE A 18 16.40 -21.07 -44.52
CA ILE A 18 16.47 -21.25 -43.06
C ILE A 18 16.10 -19.95 -42.33
N MET A 19 16.66 -18.82 -42.76
CA MET A 19 16.36 -17.51 -42.16
C MET A 19 14.87 -17.16 -42.34
N MET A 20 14.31 -17.35 -43.53
CA MET A 20 12.87 -17.12 -43.80
C MET A 20 11.98 -18.01 -42.93
N VAL A 21 12.30 -19.29 -42.81
CA VAL A 21 11.54 -20.23 -41.96
C VAL A 21 11.60 -19.80 -40.49
N SER A 22 12.78 -19.43 -39.97
CA SER A 22 12.89 -18.92 -38.59
C SER A 22 12.07 -17.65 -38.37
N MET A 23 12.01 -16.75 -39.36
CA MET A 23 11.22 -15.52 -39.28
C MET A 23 9.72 -15.86 -39.23
N VAL A 24 9.26 -16.79 -40.07
CA VAL A 24 7.86 -17.26 -40.05
C VAL A 24 7.51 -17.89 -38.71
N VAL A 25 8.40 -18.71 -38.13
CA VAL A 25 8.19 -19.30 -36.80
C VAL A 25 8.03 -18.22 -35.72
N LEU A 26 8.87 -17.18 -35.74
CA LEU A 26 8.77 -16.05 -34.81
C LEU A 26 7.48 -15.25 -35.00
N VAL A 27 7.05 -15.02 -36.25
CA VAL A 27 5.78 -14.33 -36.55
C VAL A 27 4.58 -15.12 -36.05
N VAL A 28 4.56 -16.45 -36.28
CA VAL A 28 3.48 -17.32 -35.77
C VAL A 28 3.46 -17.34 -34.24
N ALA A 29 4.64 -17.39 -33.60
CA ALA A 29 4.74 -17.30 -32.15
C ALA A 29 4.22 -15.95 -31.60
N LEU A 30 4.56 -14.84 -32.27
CA LEU A 30 4.06 -13.51 -31.92
C LEU A 30 2.55 -13.40 -32.09
N LEU A 31 1.99 -13.88 -33.19
CA LEU A 31 0.55 -13.89 -33.43
C LEU A 31 -0.19 -14.71 -32.37
N ARG A 32 0.38 -15.87 -31.98
CA ARG A 32 -0.18 -16.67 -30.88
C ARG A 32 -0.22 -15.89 -29.56
N LEU A 33 0.87 -15.20 -29.22
CA LEU A 33 0.95 -14.39 -28.00
C LEU A 33 0.00 -13.18 -28.03
N GLN A 34 -0.07 -12.48 -29.17
CA GLN A 34 -0.84 -11.24 -29.31
C GLN A 34 -2.34 -11.44 -29.55
N VAL A 35 -2.77 -12.52 -30.21
CA VAL A 35 -4.18 -12.73 -30.62
C VAL A 35 -4.85 -13.82 -29.79
N LEU A 36 -4.22 -15.00 -29.66
CA LEU A 36 -4.84 -16.13 -28.95
C LEU A 36 -4.79 -15.97 -27.42
N GLN A 37 -3.82 -15.22 -26.90
CA GLN A 37 -3.62 -15.03 -25.46
C GLN A 37 -3.74 -13.57 -25.03
N SER A 38 -4.24 -12.66 -25.89
CA SER A 38 -4.42 -11.24 -25.57
C SER A 38 -5.11 -11.05 -24.24
N ASP A 39 -6.26 -11.69 -24.07
CA ASP A 39 -7.14 -11.45 -22.93
C ASP A 39 -6.53 -12.01 -21.65
N LEU A 40 -5.82 -13.14 -21.76
CA LEU A 40 -5.09 -13.72 -20.64
C LEU A 40 -3.96 -12.79 -20.15
N TYR A 41 -3.13 -12.30 -21.07
CA TYR A 41 -2.01 -11.42 -20.72
C TYR A 41 -2.45 -10.01 -20.34
N VAL A 42 -3.51 -9.48 -20.95
CA VAL A 42 -4.15 -8.23 -20.53
C VAL A 42 -4.73 -8.37 -19.12
N ASN A 43 -5.38 -9.48 -18.80
CA ASN A 43 -5.89 -9.73 -17.45
C ASN A 43 -4.77 -9.97 -16.42
N LEU A 44 -3.70 -10.68 -16.77
CA LEU A 44 -2.51 -10.84 -15.92
C LEU A 44 -1.84 -9.49 -15.67
N ALA A 45 -1.67 -8.67 -16.71
CA ALA A 45 -1.14 -7.32 -16.59
C ALA A 45 -2.05 -6.41 -15.76
N ALA A 46 -3.38 -6.50 -15.96
CA ALA A 46 -4.35 -5.75 -15.16
C ALA A 46 -4.32 -6.18 -13.69
N ARG A 47 -4.25 -7.48 -13.37
CA ARG A 47 -4.10 -7.96 -11.99
C ARG A 47 -2.79 -7.52 -11.34
N ASN A 48 -1.72 -7.39 -12.12
CA ASN A 48 -0.45 -6.84 -11.62
C ASN A 48 -0.51 -5.32 -11.39
N ARG A 49 -1.40 -4.60 -12.11
CA ARG A 49 -1.58 -3.15 -12.02
C ARG A 49 -2.64 -2.73 -11.00
N LEU A 50 -3.65 -3.55 -10.78
CA LEU A 50 -4.82 -3.27 -9.94
C LEU A 50 -4.68 -3.94 -8.59
N ARG A 51 -4.71 -3.16 -7.51
CA ARG A 51 -4.69 -3.67 -6.14
C ARG A 51 -5.92 -3.19 -5.37
N LEU A 52 -6.63 -4.13 -4.77
CA LEU A 52 -7.73 -3.83 -3.86
C LEU A 52 -7.15 -3.42 -2.50
N VAL A 53 -7.33 -2.14 -2.14
CA VAL A 53 -6.99 -1.62 -0.82
C VAL A 53 -8.27 -1.48 -0.02
N ARG A 54 -8.27 -2.03 1.19
CA ARG A 54 -9.37 -1.90 2.14
C ARG A 54 -9.30 -0.51 2.75
N MET A 55 -10.40 0.23 2.72
CA MET A 55 -10.52 1.51 3.42
C MET A 55 -11.29 1.26 4.72
N PRO A 56 -10.65 1.40 5.89
CA PRO A 56 -11.36 1.26 7.16
C PRO A 56 -12.42 2.37 7.25
N PRO A 57 -13.66 2.03 7.62
CA PRO A 57 -14.73 3.01 7.74
C PRO A 57 -14.53 3.82 9.03
N ALA A 58 -15.17 4.98 9.12
CA ALA A 58 -15.25 5.69 10.39
C ALA A 58 -16.15 4.90 11.35
N ARG A 59 -15.67 4.63 12.57
CA ARG A 59 -16.44 3.92 13.61
C ARG A 59 -17.66 4.73 14.06
N GLY A 60 -18.73 4.08 14.51
CA GLY A 60 -19.90 4.75 15.08
C GLY A 60 -19.55 5.65 16.27
N ARG A 61 -20.25 6.78 16.43
CA ARG A 61 -20.09 7.66 17.60
C ARG A 61 -20.78 7.04 18.81
N ILE A 62 -20.19 7.21 20.00
CA ILE A 62 -20.83 6.84 21.27
C ILE A 62 -21.30 8.13 21.93
N LEU A 63 -22.57 8.15 22.30
CA LEU A 63 -23.24 9.29 22.92
C LEU A 63 -23.81 8.87 24.28
N ASP A 64 -23.84 9.81 25.22
CA ASP A 64 -24.63 9.70 26.45
C ASP A 64 -26.14 9.82 26.14
N VAL A 65 -26.99 9.49 27.10
CA VAL A 65 -28.46 9.66 27.03
C VAL A 65 -28.88 11.10 26.70
N ASN A 66 -28.06 12.08 27.09
CA ASN A 66 -28.28 13.50 26.79
C ASN A 66 -27.72 13.94 25.44
N GLY A 67 -27.14 13.03 24.65
CA GLY A 67 -26.53 13.32 23.33
C GLY A 67 -25.08 13.83 23.39
N THR A 68 -24.48 13.93 24.57
CA THR A 68 -23.07 14.33 24.74
C THR A 68 -22.14 13.28 24.14
N VAL A 69 -21.12 13.72 23.40
CA VAL A 69 -20.18 12.82 22.73
C VAL A 69 -19.19 12.21 23.72
N LEU A 70 -19.25 10.89 23.86
CA LEU A 70 -18.36 10.12 24.71
C LEU A 70 -17.19 9.51 23.91
N ALA A 71 -17.44 9.10 22.67
CA ALA A 71 -16.40 8.66 21.74
C ALA A 71 -16.73 9.08 20.30
N THR A 72 -15.72 9.57 19.58
CA THR A 72 -15.85 9.97 18.17
C THR A 72 -14.55 9.70 17.42
N ASN A 73 -14.57 9.83 16.09
CA ASN A 73 -13.34 9.83 15.30
C ASN A 73 -12.99 11.24 14.89
N VAL A 74 -11.70 11.55 14.89
CA VAL A 74 -11.15 12.77 14.32
C VAL A 74 -10.21 12.38 13.18
N GLN A 75 -10.16 13.22 12.15
CA GLN A 75 -9.24 13.02 11.05
C GLN A 75 -7.85 13.51 11.47
N THR A 76 -6.89 12.60 11.49
CA THR A 76 -5.46 12.88 11.67
C THR A 76 -4.71 12.52 10.41
N PHE A 77 -3.41 12.82 10.35
CA PHE A 77 -2.57 12.44 9.23
C PHE A 77 -1.39 11.62 9.72
N ASP A 78 -1.07 10.57 8.98
CA ASP A 78 0.12 9.77 9.21
C ASP A 78 1.08 10.00 8.04
N LEU A 79 2.36 10.15 8.34
CA LEU A 79 3.41 10.23 7.34
C LEU A 79 3.99 8.83 7.14
N MET A 80 3.79 8.30 5.93
CA MET A 80 4.15 6.94 5.58
C MET A 80 5.26 6.90 4.52
N VAL A 81 5.90 5.75 4.36
CA VAL A 81 6.93 5.52 3.33
C VAL A 81 6.77 4.13 2.72
N TYR A 82 7.05 3.98 1.42
CA TYR A 82 7.07 2.65 0.83
C TYR A 82 8.40 1.94 1.13
N PRO A 83 8.38 0.65 1.52
CA PRO A 83 9.60 -0.07 1.84
C PRO A 83 10.63 -0.14 0.70
N LEU A 84 10.19 -0.11 -0.56
CA LEU A 84 11.09 -0.10 -1.72
C LEU A 84 11.91 1.20 -1.80
N ASP A 85 11.34 2.32 -1.38
CA ASP A 85 12.02 3.62 -1.44
C ASP A 85 13.15 3.72 -0.40
N LEU A 86 13.07 2.95 0.68
CA LEU A 86 14.09 2.90 1.73
C LEU A 86 15.15 1.80 1.56
N GLN A 87 15.15 1.08 0.43
CA GLN A 87 16.24 0.15 0.11
C GLN A 87 17.54 0.88 -0.19
N ASP A 88 17.43 2.08 -0.75
CA ASP A 88 18.56 2.95 -0.97
C ASP A 88 18.94 3.67 0.33
N LYS A 89 20.23 3.54 0.69
CA LYS A 89 20.76 4.11 1.93
C LYS A 89 20.76 5.64 1.89
N GLU A 90 21.02 6.23 0.73
CA GLU A 90 21.03 7.69 0.56
C GLU A 90 19.65 8.28 0.83
N THR A 91 18.61 7.66 0.25
CA THR A 91 17.21 8.03 0.50
C THR A 91 16.83 7.90 1.97
N ALA A 92 17.26 6.82 2.65
CA ALA A 92 16.99 6.64 4.07
C ALA A 92 17.67 7.71 4.94
N GLU A 93 18.90 8.11 4.59
CA GLU A 93 19.64 9.18 5.24
C GLU A 93 19.04 10.56 4.98
N GLU A 94 18.52 10.82 3.77
CA GLU A 94 17.77 12.04 3.41
C GLU A 94 16.53 12.21 4.30
N VAL A 95 15.67 11.18 4.36
CA VAL A 95 14.47 11.18 5.19
C VAL A 95 14.80 11.39 6.67
N SER A 96 15.82 10.68 7.18
CA SER A 96 16.25 10.85 8.58
C SER A 96 16.76 12.25 8.87
N ARG A 97 17.57 12.84 7.99
CA ARG A 97 18.07 14.23 8.12
C ARG A 97 16.94 15.23 8.14
N PHE A 98 15.99 15.12 7.22
CA PHE A 98 14.82 16.00 7.14
C PHE A 98 14.01 15.98 8.44
N LEU A 99 13.69 14.79 8.96
CA LEU A 99 12.92 14.64 10.19
C LEU A 99 13.67 15.18 11.42
N LYS A 100 14.98 14.90 11.52
CA LYS A 100 15.83 15.42 12.61
C LYS A 100 15.89 16.95 12.61
N ALA A 101 16.02 17.57 11.43
CA ALA A 101 16.02 19.02 11.30
C ALA A 101 14.71 19.67 11.82
N ARG A 102 13.61 18.90 11.88
CA ARG A 102 12.32 19.34 12.41
C ARG A 102 12.04 18.84 13.83
N GLY A 103 13.08 18.42 14.55
CA GLY A 103 12.99 18.02 15.96
C GLY A 103 12.38 16.63 16.15
N ILE A 104 12.31 15.79 15.11
CA ILE A 104 11.83 14.41 15.20
C ILE A 104 13.05 13.49 15.18
N PRO A 105 13.48 12.95 16.33
CA PRO A 105 14.67 12.10 16.41
C PRO A 105 14.34 10.70 15.87
N LEU A 106 14.41 10.53 14.55
CA LEU A 106 14.28 9.23 13.89
C LEU A 106 15.59 8.85 13.23
N GLU A 107 16.29 7.89 13.85
CA GLU A 107 17.51 7.32 13.29
C GLU A 107 17.22 6.38 12.12
N VAL A 108 18.13 6.35 11.15
CA VAL A 108 18.01 5.49 9.95
C VAL A 108 17.82 4.03 10.33
N GLU A 109 18.60 3.53 11.29
CA GLU A 109 18.52 2.14 11.73
C GLU A 109 17.16 1.81 12.35
N GLN A 110 16.61 2.71 13.16
CA GLN A 110 15.30 2.55 13.78
C GLN A 110 14.18 2.57 12.72
N MET A 111 14.29 3.46 11.75
CA MET A 111 13.36 3.53 10.62
C MET A 111 13.38 2.24 9.80
N LEU A 112 14.56 1.77 9.41
CA LEU A 112 14.73 0.53 8.65
C LEU A 112 14.27 -0.69 9.44
N ALA A 113 14.48 -0.72 10.76
CA ALA A 113 13.99 -1.78 11.63
C ALA A 113 12.44 -1.83 11.67
N ARG A 114 11.77 -0.68 11.78
CA ARG A 114 10.29 -0.60 11.70
C ARG A 114 9.79 -1.13 10.36
N VAL A 115 10.41 -0.67 9.27
CA VAL A 115 10.05 -1.08 7.91
C VAL A 115 10.26 -2.59 7.71
N ARG A 116 11.37 -3.16 8.19
CA ARG A 116 11.64 -4.61 8.11
C ARG A 116 10.62 -5.43 8.90
N LYS A 117 10.21 -4.95 10.08
CA LYS A 117 9.20 -5.62 10.91
C LYS A 117 7.83 -5.68 10.22
N GLU A 118 7.48 -4.61 9.50
CA GLU A 118 6.21 -4.49 8.77
C GLU A 118 6.29 -4.96 7.30
N PHE A 119 7.46 -5.42 6.84
CA PHE A 119 7.77 -5.80 5.44
C PHE A 119 7.03 -7.05 4.94
N THR A 120 6.09 -7.61 5.71
CA THR A 120 5.35 -8.83 5.30
C THR A 120 4.59 -8.63 3.98
N VAL A 121 4.38 -7.37 3.55
CA VAL A 121 3.86 -7.03 2.22
C VAL A 121 4.69 -5.88 1.63
N PRO A 122 5.58 -6.14 0.63
CA PRO A 122 6.54 -5.15 0.13
C PRO A 122 5.93 -3.86 -0.45
N TYR A 123 4.61 -3.81 -0.65
CA TYR A 123 3.90 -2.67 -1.24
C TYR A 123 2.95 -1.96 -0.27
N ARG A 124 2.99 -2.29 1.03
CA ARG A 124 2.25 -1.55 2.07
C ARG A 124 3.14 -0.42 2.57
N ALA A 125 2.64 0.81 2.53
CA ALA A 125 3.34 1.94 3.13
C ALA A 125 3.41 1.73 4.66
N VAL A 126 4.57 2.02 5.23
CA VAL A 126 4.87 1.90 6.67
C VAL A 126 4.76 3.26 7.31
N THR A 127 4.07 3.35 8.45
CA THR A 127 3.91 4.63 9.16
C THR A 127 5.20 5.00 9.90
N LEU A 128 5.81 6.13 9.51
CA LEU A 128 6.98 6.67 10.18
C LEU A 128 6.60 7.63 11.32
N LEU A 129 5.65 8.53 11.03
CA LEU A 129 5.20 9.55 11.95
C LEU A 129 3.67 9.57 12.02
N PRO A 130 3.08 8.97 13.06
CA PRO A 130 1.63 8.98 13.22
C PRO A 130 1.13 10.28 13.86
N ASN A 131 -0.18 10.52 13.77
CA ASN A 131 -0.92 11.51 14.58
C ASN A 131 -0.61 12.99 14.30
N LEU A 132 -0.32 13.34 13.07
CA LEU A 132 -0.11 14.72 12.69
C LEU A 132 -1.45 15.46 12.59
N THR A 133 -1.49 16.65 13.19
CA THR A 133 -2.52 17.63 12.89
C THR A 133 -2.32 18.19 11.48
N LEU A 134 -3.38 18.77 10.90
CA LEU A 134 -3.28 19.42 9.59
C LEU A 134 -2.20 20.51 9.58
N ALA A 135 -2.06 21.27 10.67
CA ALA A 135 -1.05 22.33 10.78
C ALA A 135 0.38 21.77 10.77
N GLN A 136 0.63 20.70 11.54
CA GLN A 136 1.94 20.03 11.55
C GLN A 136 2.26 19.37 10.22
N LEU A 137 1.28 18.74 9.57
CA LEU A 137 1.50 18.16 8.25
C LEU A 137 1.81 19.25 7.23
N SER A 138 1.05 20.34 7.22
CA SER A 138 1.20 21.43 6.26
C SER A 138 2.57 22.09 6.39
N SER A 139 3.12 22.23 7.60
CA SER A 139 4.45 22.80 7.81
C SER A 139 5.59 21.90 7.37
N LEU A 140 5.36 20.58 7.28
CA LEU A 140 6.31 19.62 6.70
C LEU A 140 6.21 19.61 5.18
N VAL A 141 5.00 19.48 4.62
CA VAL A 141 4.78 19.33 3.17
C VAL A 141 5.07 20.61 2.39
N SER A 142 4.95 21.79 3.03
CA SER A 142 5.27 23.07 2.39
C SER A 142 6.77 23.35 2.29
N ASP A 143 7.62 22.50 2.89
CA ASP A 143 9.07 22.63 2.78
C ASP A 143 9.53 22.21 1.37
N PRO A 144 10.31 23.02 0.64
CA PRO A 144 10.93 22.63 -0.62
C PRO A 144 11.78 21.35 -0.54
N ASP A 145 12.40 21.10 0.61
CA ASP A 145 13.24 19.93 0.87
C ASP A 145 12.43 18.72 1.39
N PHE A 146 11.09 18.77 1.32
CA PHE A 146 10.24 17.66 1.74
C PHE A 146 10.54 16.39 0.90
N PRO A 147 10.98 15.28 1.53
CA PRO A 147 11.36 14.08 0.80
C PRO A 147 10.17 13.49 0.04
N ARG A 148 10.33 13.27 -1.26
CA ARG A 148 9.26 12.82 -2.17
C ARG A 148 8.75 11.40 -1.87
N GLN A 149 9.51 10.65 -1.09
CA GLN A 149 9.21 9.29 -0.65
C GLN A 149 8.23 9.27 0.54
N LEU A 150 8.11 10.40 1.25
CA LEU A 150 7.16 10.55 2.34
C LEU A 150 5.76 10.84 1.78
N VAL A 151 4.81 10.00 2.16
CA VAL A 151 3.43 10.06 1.68
C VAL A 151 2.52 10.40 2.85
N PRO A 152 1.89 11.58 2.85
CA PRO A 152 0.88 11.91 3.84
C PRO A 152 -0.43 11.18 3.55
N VAL A 153 -0.95 10.49 4.55
CA VAL A 153 -2.19 9.70 4.45
C VAL A 153 -3.17 10.17 5.51
N PRO A 154 -4.40 10.57 5.15
CA PRO A 154 -5.44 10.86 6.14
C PRO A 154 -5.91 9.56 6.81
N VAL A 155 -6.01 9.57 8.13
CA VAL A 155 -6.40 8.43 8.97
C VAL A 155 -7.45 8.87 9.99
N TRP A 156 -8.50 8.08 10.16
CA TRP A 156 -9.48 8.27 11.23
C TRP A 156 -8.93 7.73 12.54
N ARG A 157 -8.86 8.57 13.57
CA ARG A 157 -8.39 8.20 14.90
C ARG A 157 -9.50 8.34 15.93
N ARG A 158 -9.66 7.31 16.77
CA ARG A 158 -10.64 7.29 17.86
C ARG A 158 -10.19 8.23 18.98
N VAL A 159 -11.09 9.10 19.43
CA VAL A 159 -10.87 10.00 20.57
C VAL A 159 -12.04 9.93 21.56
N TYR A 160 -11.73 10.14 22.83
CA TYR A 160 -12.66 10.06 23.95
C TYR A 160 -12.69 11.41 24.67
N PRO A 161 -13.59 12.35 24.29
CA PRO A 161 -13.59 13.71 24.84
C PRO A 161 -13.78 13.78 26.36
N ALA A 162 -14.58 12.88 26.91
CA ALA A 162 -14.79 12.76 28.36
C ALA A 162 -13.58 12.11 29.09
N GLY A 163 -12.60 11.60 28.34
CA GLY A 163 -11.30 11.18 28.85
C GLY A 163 -11.39 10.10 29.93
N PRO A 164 -10.57 10.20 31.00
CA PRO A 164 -10.46 9.18 32.04
C PRO A 164 -11.77 8.88 32.80
N LEU A 165 -12.70 9.84 32.86
CA LEU A 165 -13.95 9.73 33.64
C LEU A 165 -14.80 8.53 33.24
N VAL A 166 -14.73 8.12 31.98
CA VAL A 166 -15.56 7.06 31.39
C VAL A 166 -14.72 5.95 30.75
N ALA A 167 -13.39 5.99 30.87
CA ALA A 167 -12.48 5.08 30.17
C ALA A 167 -12.70 3.61 30.55
N HIS A 168 -13.01 3.31 31.82
CA HIS A 168 -13.28 1.94 32.27
C HIS A 168 -14.59 1.36 31.74
N VAL A 169 -15.59 2.22 31.49
CA VAL A 169 -16.90 1.79 30.98
C VAL A 169 -16.88 1.72 29.46
N LEU A 170 -16.37 2.76 28.79
CA LEU A 170 -16.27 2.81 27.34
C LEU A 170 -15.26 1.78 26.81
N GLY A 171 -14.15 1.59 27.53
CA GLY A 171 -12.99 0.88 27.03
C GLY A 171 -12.20 1.72 26.03
N TYR A 172 -11.44 1.03 25.18
CA TYR A 172 -10.57 1.65 24.18
C TYR A 172 -10.48 0.78 22.93
N VAL A 173 -9.88 1.33 21.88
CA VAL A 173 -9.54 0.59 20.66
C VAL A 173 -8.04 0.39 20.59
N GLY A 174 -7.61 -0.75 20.05
CA GLY A 174 -6.21 -1.05 19.82
C GLY A 174 -6.03 -1.82 18.53
N GLU A 175 -4.80 -1.88 18.03
CA GLU A 175 -4.47 -2.69 16.86
C GLU A 175 -4.81 -4.16 17.13
N VAL A 176 -5.37 -4.82 16.12
CA VAL A 176 -5.73 -6.24 16.19
C VAL A 176 -4.48 -7.09 16.37
N THR A 177 -4.48 -7.98 17.36
CA THR A 177 -3.37 -8.92 17.58
C THR A 177 -3.54 -10.18 16.72
N ARG A 178 -2.51 -11.03 16.65
CA ARG A 178 -2.58 -12.27 15.87
C ARG A 178 -3.63 -13.22 16.45
N GLU A 179 -3.68 -13.32 17.78
CA GLU A 179 -4.63 -14.15 18.51
C GLU A 179 -6.06 -13.67 18.29
N GLU A 180 -6.26 -12.35 18.17
CA GLU A 180 -7.57 -11.78 17.85
C GLU A 180 -8.00 -12.02 16.42
N LEU A 181 -7.08 -11.96 15.46
CA LEU A 181 -7.37 -12.28 14.06
C LEU A 181 -7.93 -13.69 13.90
N GLU A 182 -7.47 -14.64 14.72
CA GLU A 182 -7.96 -16.03 14.72
C GLU A 182 -9.38 -16.17 15.30
N ARG A 183 -9.83 -15.21 16.14
CA ARG A 183 -11.19 -15.20 16.70
C ARG A 183 -12.24 -14.67 15.73
N TYR A 184 -11.83 -13.88 14.74
CA TYR A 184 -12.73 -13.29 13.75
C TYR A 184 -12.79 -14.11 12.47
N SER A 185 -13.89 -13.95 11.72
CA SER A 185 -14.04 -14.61 10.43
C SER A 185 -12.93 -14.16 9.46
N PRO A 186 -12.37 -15.06 8.62
CA PRO A 186 -11.35 -14.69 7.65
C PRO A 186 -11.80 -13.52 6.77
N GLY A 187 -11.07 -12.42 6.81
CA GLY A 187 -11.35 -11.21 6.03
C GLY A 187 -12.04 -10.07 6.79
N ASP A 188 -12.51 -10.31 8.02
CA ASP A 188 -13.13 -9.27 8.86
C ASP A 188 -12.12 -8.26 9.40
N TYR A 189 -10.92 -8.71 9.74
CA TYR A 189 -9.81 -7.86 10.16
C TYR A 189 -8.52 -8.26 9.43
N ARG A 190 -7.63 -7.30 9.29
CA ARG A 190 -6.25 -7.48 8.82
C ARG A 190 -5.31 -6.82 9.82
N GLY A 191 -4.05 -7.27 9.85
CA GLY A 191 -3.02 -6.59 10.64
C GLY A 191 -2.98 -5.09 10.33
N GLY A 192 -2.86 -4.27 11.37
CA GLY A 192 -3.01 -2.81 11.31
C GLY A 192 -4.45 -2.29 11.43
N ASP A 193 -5.48 -3.14 11.43
CA ASP A 193 -6.84 -2.72 11.75
C ASP A 193 -7.00 -2.52 13.26
N TYR A 194 -7.92 -1.63 13.65
CA TYR A 194 -8.23 -1.36 15.06
C TYR A 194 -9.55 -2.02 15.47
N VAL A 195 -9.53 -2.66 16.65
CA VAL A 195 -10.65 -3.36 17.26
C VAL A 195 -10.87 -2.86 18.70
N GLY A 196 -12.12 -2.87 19.16
CA GLY A 196 -12.47 -2.58 20.55
C GLY A 196 -11.87 -3.63 21.49
N LYS A 197 -11.20 -3.16 22.55
CA LYS A 197 -10.43 -3.99 23.49
C LYS A 197 -11.08 -4.17 24.86
N GLY A 198 -12.15 -3.43 25.12
CA GLY A 198 -12.89 -3.54 26.37
C GLY A 198 -14.15 -2.68 26.36
N GLY A 199 -14.97 -2.87 27.40
CA GLY A 199 -16.13 -2.04 27.67
C GLY A 199 -17.14 -1.99 26.53
N VAL A 200 -17.75 -0.82 26.34
CA VAL A 200 -18.70 -0.56 25.25
C VAL A 200 -18.08 -0.75 23.87
N GLU A 201 -16.80 -0.40 23.68
CA GLU A 201 -16.10 -0.56 22.39
C GLU A 201 -16.00 -2.03 21.95
N GLU A 202 -15.67 -2.94 22.87
CA GLU A 202 -15.61 -4.38 22.56
C GLU A 202 -17.01 -4.98 22.42
N PHE A 203 -17.91 -4.68 23.36
CA PHE A 203 -19.25 -5.28 23.37
C PHE A 203 -20.08 -4.92 22.12
N TYR A 204 -19.97 -3.68 21.65
CA TYR A 204 -20.67 -3.20 20.46
C TYR A 204 -19.77 -3.14 19.22
N GLU A 205 -18.65 -3.87 19.18
CA GLU A 205 -17.72 -3.86 18.04
C GLU A 205 -18.44 -4.11 16.70
N SER A 206 -19.36 -5.07 16.64
CA SER A 206 -20.10 -5.43 15.42
C SER A 206 -20.95 -4.28 14.87
N VAL A 207 -21.43 -3.39 15.73
CA VAL A 207 -22.22 -2.20 15.38
C VAL A 207 -21.32 -0.99 15.13
N LEU A 208 -20.29 -0.81 15.97
CA LEU A 208 -19.40 0.34 15.93
C LEU A 208 -18.41 0.27 14.77
N ARG A 209 -17.93 -0.92 14.39
CA ARG A 209 -16.86 -1.08 13.39
C ARG A 209 -17.23 -0.61 11.99
N GLY A 210 -18.52 -0.58 11.66
CA GLY A 210 -19.01 -0.30 10.31
C GLY A 210 -18.58 -1.34 9.27
N THR A 211 -18.98 -1.15 8.02
CA THR A 211 -18.56 -2.02 6.91
C THR A 211 -17.40 -1.39 6.16
N PRO A 212 -16.26 -2.09 6.02
CA PRO A 212 -15.12 -1.57 5.29
C PRO A 212 -15.40 -1.46 3.80
N GLY A 213 -15.01 -0.32 3.24
CA GLY A 213 -15.00 -0.13 1.80
C GLY A 213 -13.83 -0.88 1.16
N GLN A 214 -13.96 -1.13 -0.14
CA GLN A 214 -12.86 -1.58 -0.98
C GLN A 214 -12.63 -0.56 -2.08
N GLU A 215 -11.38 -0.23 -2.34
CA GLU A 215 -10.97 0.64 -3.45
C GLU A 215 -9.99 -0.11 -4.33
N ALA A 216 -10.26 -0.16 -5.64
CA ALA A 216 -9.28 -0.60 -6.61
C ALA A 216 -8.33 0.56 -6.91
N ILE A 217 -7.07 0.40 -6.52
CA ILE A 217 -6.02 1.37 -6.83
C ILE A 217 -5.10 0.81 -7.90
N GLU A 218 -4.70 1.67 -8.82
CA GLU A 218 -3.62 1.35 -9.74
C GLU A 218 -2.29 1.59 -9.05
N VAL A 219 -1.40 0.59 -9.01
CA VAL A 219 -0.05 0.72 -8.45
C VAL A 219 1.01 0.71 -9.55
N ASP A 220 2.05 1.54 -9.39
CA ASP A 220 3.22 1.48 -10.26
C ASP A 220 4.16 0.33 -9.88
N ALA A 221 5.23 0.14 -10.66
CA ALA A 221 6.24 -0.89 -10.40
C ALA A 221 6.97 -0.73 -9.04
N ARG A 222 6.83 0.43 -8.38
CA ARG A 222 7.37 0.73 -7.05
C ARG A 222 6.32 0.59 -5.94
N GLY A 223 5.07 0.26 -6.27
CA GLY A 223 3.96 0.07 -5.34
C GLY A 223 3.17 1.34 -5.01
N ARG A 224 3.46 2.46 -5.66
CA ARG A 224 2.79 3.75 -5.37
C ARG A 224 1.42 3.80 -6.02
N LYS A 225 0.42 4.33 -5.30
CA LYS A 225 -0.92 4.62 -5.84
C LYS A 225 -0.80 5.66 -6.96
N VAL A 226 -1.04 5.24 -8.20
CA VAL A 226 -0.98 6.10 -9.41
C VAL A 226 -2.33 6.77 -9.66
N LYS A 227 -3.42 6.01 -9.52
CA LYS A 227 -4.75 6.50 -9.84
C LYS A 227 -5.83 5.76 -9.06
N ARG A 228 -6.87 6.49 -8.67
CA ARG A 228 -8.14 5.95 -8.21
C ARG A 228 -8.92 5.46 -9.43
N ILE A 229 -9.25 4.18 -9.46
CA ILE A 229 -10.18 3.65 -10.45
C ILE A 229 -11.53 3.64 -9.74
N GLY A 230 -12.39 4.56 -10.17
CA GLY A 230 -13.77 4.67 -9.69
C GLY A 230 -14.62 3.55 -10.25
#